data_AF-A0A519S281-F1
#
_entry.id   AF-A0A519S281-F1
#
_cell.length_a   1.000
_cell.length_b   1.000
_cell.length_c   1.000
_cell.angle_alpha   90.00
_cell.angle_beta   90.00
_cell.angle_gamma   90.00
#
_symmetry.space_group_name_H-M   'P 1'
#
loop_
_entity.id
_entity.type
_entity.pdbx_description
1 polymer ?
#
loop_
_entity_poly.entity_id
_entity_poly.type
_entity_poly.pdbx_seq_one_letter_code
_entity_poly.pdbx_strand_id
1 'polypeptide(L)'
;MNSSLKNNLRIGLGLSLLILFITSLASYISIQNLIKSADLVSHSNRVMSSLDAVISTLKDAETGQRGYLLTDNKDFLEPYNGAEDHAKDLLNIIESETKDNPFQQQNVKVLQNIVNSRLSIIEKTIKEKSLGGNVGVAELLNGKVYMDDARNTIKKMQAEEQRILTLRTQELNKISSYTPALILIAAALAILITFFFYRKVSSDFTLRVR
;
A
#
# COMPACT_ATOMS: atom_id res chain seq x y z
N MET A 1 -36.97 46.75 23.05
CA MET A 1 -35.73 46.30 22.37
C MET A 1 -36.12 45.41 21.19
N ASN A 2 -36.14 45.96 19.97
CA ASN A 2 -36.78 45.36 18.78
C ASN A 2 -36.32 43.91 18.51
N SER A 3 -37.29 42.99 18.46
CA SER A 3 -37.13 41.57 18.18
C SER A 3 -36.35 41.29 16.88
N SER A 4 -36.42 42.20 15.90
CA SER A 4 -35.73 42.09 14.61
C SER A 4 -34.20 42.05 14.73
N LEU A 5 -33.59 42.80 15.66
CA LEU A 5 -32.14 42.89 15.81
C LEU A 5 -31.56 41.63 16.48
N LYS A 6 -32.27 41.11 17.50
CA LYS A 6 -31.95 39.82 18.13
C LYS A 6 -32.13 38.64 17.17
N ASN A 7 -33.18 38.66 16.35
CA ASN A 7 -33.44 37.60 15.36
C ASN A 7 -32.39 37.60 14.24
N ASN A 8 -32.01 38.77 13.71
CA ASN A 8 -30.97 38.87 12.67
C ASN A 8 -29.60 38.35 13.17
N LEU A 9 -29.23 38.66 14.42
CA LEU A 9 -27.98 38.18 15.02
C LEU A 9 -28.01 36.66 15.23
N ARG A 10 -29.13 36.11 15.75
CA ARG A 10 -29.31 34.66 15.94
C ARG A 10 -29.26 33.89 14.62
N ILE A 11 -29.88 34.42 13.57
CA ILE A 11 -29.86 33.82 12.24
C ILE A 11 -28.43 33.84 11.68
N GLY A 12 -27.75 34.98 11.71
CA GLY A 12 -26.37 35.09 11.21
C GLY A 12 -25.40 34.15 11.93
N LEU A 13 -25.44 34.12 13.27
CA LEU A 13 -24.62 33.20 14.07
C LEU A 13 -24.98 31.74 13.82
N GLY A 14 -26.27 31.39 13.78
CA GLY A 14 -26.73 30.03 13.50
C GLY A 14 -26.30 29.54 12.12
N LEU A 15 -26.36 30.42 11.11
CA LEU A 15 -25.97 30.11 9.74
C LEU A 15 -24.44 29.94 9.61
N SER A 16 -23.65 30.80 10.27
CA SER A 16 -22.19 30.65 10.34
C SER A 16 -21.79 29.36 11.07
N LEU A 17 -22.41 29.03 12.20
CA LEU A 17 -22.15 27.79 12.93
C LEU A 17 -22.54 26.55 12.12
N LEU A 18 -23.66 26.60 11.39
CA LEU A 18 -24.09 25.52 10.53
C LEU A 18 -23.12 25.31 9.36
N ILE A 19 -22.63 26.38 8.73
CA ILE A 19 -21.59 26.28 7.69
C ILE A 19 -20.31 25.68 8.27
N LEU A 20 -19.83 26.18 9.42
CA LEU A 20 -18.64 25.65 10.09
C LEU A 20 -18.78 24.16 10.46
N PHE A 21 -19.97 23.75 10.91
CA PHE A 21 -20.23 22.35 11.22
C PHE A 21 -20.16 21.47 9.97
N ILE A 22 -20.82 21.89 8.88
CA ILE A 22 -20.81 21.14 7.60
C ILE A 22 -19.40 21.06 7.03
N THR A 23 -18.62 22.13 7.06
CA THR A 23 -17.25 22.14 6.54
C THR A 23 -16.32 21.29 7.39
N SER A 24 -16.45 21.34 8.72
CA SER A 24 -15.70 20.48 9.63
C SER A 24 -16.02 19.01 9.39
N LEU A 25 -17.29 18.66 9.18
CA LEU A 25 -17.70 17.29 8.89
C LEU A 25 -17.15 16.82 7.52
N ALA A 26 -17.25 17.66 6.49
CA ALA A 26 -16.69 17.37 5.17
C ALA A 26 -15.16 17.19 5.23
N SER A 27 -14.46 18.04 5.99
CA SER A 27 -13.02 17.93 6.23
C SER A 27 -12.65 16.63 6.91
N TYR A 28 -13.39 16.24 7.95
CA TYR A 28 -13.17 14.98 8.65
C TYR A 28 -13.31 13.77 7.72
N ILE A 29 -14.37 13.73 6.90
CA ILE A 29 -14.58 12.65 5.90
C ILE A 29 -13.43 12.62 4.88
N SER A 30 -13.00 13.79 4.40
CA SER A 30 -11.90 13.89 3.43
C SER A 30 -10.59 13.35 3.98
N ILE A 31 -10.21 13.75 5.20
CA ILE A 31 -9.00 13.30 5.88
C ILE A 31 -9.06 11.78 6.06
N GLN A 32 -10.20 11.24 6.48
CA GLN A 32 -10.37 9.79 6.64
C GLN A 32 -10.22 9.03 5.31
N ASN A 33 -10.73 9.57 4.21
CA ASN A 33 -10.53 8.97 2.88
C ASN A 33 -9.05 9.02 2.46
N LEU A 34 -8.35 10.13 2.72
CA LEU A 34 -6.93 10.25 2.42
C LEU A 34 -6.10 9.22 3.20
N ILE A 35 -6.37 9.05 4.50
CA ILE A 35 -5.70 8.06 5.36
C ILE A 35 -5.93 6.65 4.83
N LYS A 36 -7.20 6.27 4.57
CA LYS A 36 -7.54 4.93 4.05
C LYS A 36 -6.82 4.62 2.74
N SER A 37 -6.77 5.58 1.84
CA SER A 37 -6.13 5.32 0.56
C SER A 37 -4.60 5.32 0.65
N ALA A 38 -4.00 6.11 1.54
CA ALA A 38 -2.57 5.99 1.85
C ALA A 38 -2.23 4.60 2.40
N ASP A 39 -3.10 4.02 3.22
CA ASP A 39 -2.95 2.64 3.71
C ASP A 39 -3.06 1.61 2.57
N LEU A 40 -4.01 1.78 1.64
CA LEU A 40 -4.11 0.92 0.44
C LEU A 40 -2.88 1.00 -0.47
N VAL A 41 -2.27 2.19 -0.61
CA VAL A 41 -1.00 2.37 -1.33
C VAL A 41 0.14 1.66 -0.60
N SER A 42 0.23 1.84 0.72
CA SER A 42 1.22 1.16 1.55
C SER A 42 1.08 -0.36 1.43
N HIS A 43 -0.14 -0.87 1.45
CA HIS A 43 -0.46 -2.28 1.28
C HIS A 43 0.06 -2.85 -0.05
N SER A 44 -0.25 -2.23 -1.19
CA SER A 44 0.27 -2.71 -2.48
C SER A 44 1.81 -2.68 -2.52
N ASN A 45 2.45 -1.66 -1.93
CA ASN A 45 3.91 -1.62 -1.81
C ASN A 45 4.48 -2.74 -0.93
N ARG A 46 3.80 -3.13 0.16
CA ARG A 46 4.19 -4.27 1.00
C ARG A 46 4.10 -5.59 0.24
N VAL A 47 3.05 -5.79 -0.56
CA VAL A 47 2.92 -6.97 -1.43
C VAL A 47 4.05 -7.00 -2.46
N MET A 48 4.32 -5.89 -3.16
CA MET A 48 5.43 -5.79 -4.11
C MET A 48 6.78 -6.09 -3.46
N SER A 49 7.05 -5.53 -2.28
CA SER A 49 8.30 -5.76 -1.54
C SER A 49 8.45 -7.22 -1.11
N SER A 50 7.35 -7.87 -0.71
CA SER A 50 7.36 -9.29 -0.34
C SER A 50 7.65 -10.18 -1.55
N LEU A 51 7.09 -9.84 -2.72
CA LEU A 51 7.41 -10.54 -3.99
C LEU A 51 8.88 -10.40 -4.36
N ASP A 52 9.46 -9.20 -4.22
CA ASP A 52 10.89 -8.98 -4.46
C ASP A 52 11.77 -9.76 -3.48
N ALA A 53 11.37 -9.84 -2.20
CA ALA A 53 12.06 -10.62 -1.19
C ALA A 53 12.05 -12.12 -1.50
N VAL A 54 10.98 -12.66 -2.10
CA VAL A 54 10.94 -14.07 -2.55
C VAL A 54 12.02 -14.33 -3.61
N ILE A 55 12.14 -13.46 -4.63
CA ILE A 55 13.21 -13.60 -5.64
C ILE A 55 14.59 -13.44 -5.03
N SER A 56 14.78 -12.50 -4.10
CA SER A 56 16.06 -12.31 -3.43
C SER A 56 16.46 -13.58 -2.67
N THR A 57 15.54 -14.15 -1.90
CA THR A 57 15.76 -15.39 -1.14
C THR A 57 16.15 -16.56 -2.05
N LEU A 58 15.44 -16.75 -3.17
CA LEU A 58 15.79 -17.77 -4.16
C LEU A 58 17.16 -17.52 -4.80
N LYS A 59 17.51 -16.26 -5.08
CA LYS A 59 18.80 -15.87 -5.65
C LYS A 59 19.95 -16.14 -4.67
N ASP A 60 19.76 -15.85 -3.40
CA ASP A 60 20.77 -16.07 -2.37
C ASP A 60 20.99 -17.57 -2.15
N ALA A 61 19.91 -18.35 -2.10
CA ALA A 61 19.98 -19.81 -2.08
C ALA A 61 20.70 -20.40 -3.31
N GLU A 62 20.41 -19.90 -4.52
CA GLU A 62 21.09 -20.33 -5.75
C GLU A 62 22.57 -19.92 -5.78
N THR A 63 22.89 -18.72 -5.30
CA THR A 63 24.28 -18.24 -5.16
C THR A 63 25.05 -19.16 -4.22
N GLY A 64 24.49 -19.47 -3.05
CA GLY A 64 25.12 -20.33 -2.07
C GLY A 64 25.30 -21.77 -2.56
N GLN A 65 24.27 -22.33 -3.20
CA GLN A 65 24.33 -23.62 -3.89
C GLN A 65 25.52 -23.65 -4.86
N ARG A 66 25.60 -22.69 -5.79
CA ARG A 66 26.67 -22.66 -6.81
C ARG A 66 28.05 -22.51 -6.19
N GLY A 67 28.20 -21.65 -5.18
CA GLY A 67 29.46 -21.50 -4.45
C GLY A 67 29.93 -22.83 -3.84
N TYR A 68 29.02 -23.56 -3.20
CA TYR A 68 29.32 -24.88 -2.62
C TYR A 68 29.66 -25.92 -3.70
N LEU A 69 28.86 -26.01 -4.77
CA LEU A 69 29.11 -26.97 -5.86
C LEU A 69 30.48 -26.77 -6.53
N LEU A 70 30.94 -25.52 -6.63
CA LEU A 70 32.21 -25.14 -7.27
C LEU A 70 33.43 -25.30 -6.35
N THR A 71 33.28 -25.12 -5.04
CA THR A 71 34.43 -24.99 -4.13
C THR A 71 34.52 -26.09 -3.08
N ASP A 72 33.47 -26.88 -2.90
CA ASP A 72 33.33 -27.83 -1.78
C ASP A 72 33.38 -27.18 -0.39
N ASN A 73 33.37 -25.84 -0.29
CA ASN A 73 33.37 -25.12 0.97
C ASN A 73 31.93 -24.85 1.45
N LYS A 74 31.58 -25.41 2.61
CA LYS A 74 30.28 -25.26 3.27
C LYS A 74 29.96 -23.81 3.68
N ASP A 75 30.95 -22.94 3.81
CA ASP A 75 30.73 -21.52 4.13
C ASP A 75 29.85 -20.83 3.07
N PHE A 76 29.91 -21.29 1.81
CA PHE A 76 29.02 -20.79 0.76
C PHE A 76 27.55 -21.15 0.99
N LEU A 77 27.22 -22.08 1.88
CA LEU A 77 25.83 -22.43 2.20
C LEU A 77 25.18 -21.48 3.19
N GLU A 78 25.91 -20.53 3.78
CA GLU A 78 25.34 -19.52 4.69
C GLU A 78 24.08 -18.83 4.14
N PRO A 79 24.04 -18.35 2.88
CA PRO A 79 22.85 -17.70 2.31
C PRO A 79 21.70 -18.67 1.97
N TYR A 80 21.97 -19.98 1.92
CA TYR A 80 20.94 -21.00 1.72
C TYR A 80 20.26 -21.40 3.04
N ASN A 81 20.99 -21.35 4.15
CA ASN A 81 20.49 -21.76 5.46
C ASN A 81 19.29 -20.88 5.87
N GLY A 82 18.13 -21.49 6.06
CA GLY A 82 16.89 -20.78 6.40
C GLY A 82 16.15 -20.13 5.23
N ALA A 83 16.67 -20.23 4.00
CA ALA A 83 16.01 -19.68 2.80
C ALA A 83 14.64 -20.33 2.54
N GLU A 84 14.47 -21.60 2.88
CA GLU A 84 13.18 -22.29 2.72
C GLU A 84 12.12 -21.74 3.66
N ASP A 85 12.42 -21.63 4.95
CA ASP A 85 11.48 -21.10 5.93
C ASP A 85 11.16 -19.63 5.65
N HIS A 86 12.18 -18.83 5.30
CA HIS A 86 11.96 -17.44 4.94
C HIS A 86 11.09 -17.28 3.68
N ALA A 87 11.31 -18.10 2.64
CA ALA A 87 10.48 -18.07 1.45
C ALA A 87 9.03 -18.49 1.74
N LYS A 88 8.81 -19.48 2.61
CA LYS A 88 7.46 -19.88 3.05
C LYS A 88 6.76 -18.75 3.81
N ASP A 89 7.45 -18.08 4.73
CA ASP A 89 6.89 -16.96 5.48
C ASP A 89 6.48 -15.81 4.56
N LEU A 90 7.34 -15.46 3.60
CA LEU A 90 7.02 -14.44 2.60
C LEU A 90 5.80 -14.83 1.75
N LEU A 91 5.70 -16.09 1.32
CA LEU A 91 4.54 -16.57 0.55
C LEU A 91 3.25 -16.52 1.37
N ASN A 92 3.30 -16.87 2.66
CA ASN A 92 2.15 -16.77 3.57
C ASN A 92 1.72 -15.30 3.76
N ILE A 93 2.68 -14.37 3.88
CA ILE A 93 2.40 -12.94 3.94
C ILE A 93 1.69 -12.49 2.65
N ILE A 94 2.22 -12.84 1.48
CA ILE A 94 1.60 -12.47 0.19
C ILE A 94 0.20 -13.07 0.07
N GLU A 95 0.00 -14.33 0.47
CA GLU A 95 -1.32 -14.98 0.46
C GLU A 95 -2.32 -14.22 1.34
N SER A 96 -1.90 -13.82 2.55
CA SER A 96 -2.75 -13.12 3.50
C SER A 96 -3.10 -11.69 3.08
N GLU A 97 -2.12 -10.95 2.54
CA GLU A 97 -2.30 -9.58 2.08
C GLU A 97 -3.16 -9.55 0.80
N THR A 98 -3.09 -10.58 -0.05
CA THR A 98 -3.83 -10.60 -1.33
C THR A 98 -5.15 -11.40 -1.29
N LYS A 99 -5.70 -11.63 -0.10
CA LYS A 99 -6.91 -12.49 0.11
C LYS A 99 -8.15 -12.03 -0.65
N ASP A 100 -8.25 -10.74 -0.96
CA ASP A 100 -9.37 -10.11 -1.66
C ASP A 100 -9.23 -10.18 -3.19
N ASN A 101 -8.09 -10.68 -3.69
CA ASN A 101 -7.79 -10.73 -5.12
C ASN A 101 -7.64 -12.18 -5.63
N PRO A 102 -8.67 -12.74 -6.29
CA PRO A 102 -8.61 -14.11 -6.84
C PRO A 102 -7.47 -14.36 -7.83
N PHE A 103 -7.10 -13.34 -8.62
CA PHE A 103 -5.98 -13.45 -9.56
C PHE A 103 -4.65 -13.60 -8.80
N GLN A 104 -4.44 -12.82 -7.73
CA GLN A 104 -3.26 -12.96 -6.90
C GLN A 104 -3.25 -14.31 -6.18
N GLN A 105 -4.37 -14.74 -5.60
CA GLN A 105 -4.49 -16.04 -4.93
C GLN A 105 -4.12 -17.21 -5.84
N GLN A 106 -4.52 -17.17 -7.11
CA GLN A 106 -4.11 -18.19 -8.08
C GLN A 106 -2.60 -18.15 -8.33
N ASN A 107 -2.03 -16.96 -8.53
CA ASN A 107 -0.60 -16.82 -8.80
C ASN A 107 0.27 -17.13 -7.57
N VAL A 108 -0.19 -16.86 -6.35
CA VAL A 108 0.47 -17.27 -5.09
C VAL A 108 0.64 -18.78 -5.05
N LYS A 109 -0.41 -19.56 -5.35
CA LYS A 109 -0.34 -21.03 -5.37
C LYS A 109 0.65 -21.54 -6.42
N VAL A 110 0.64 -20.93 -7.61
CA VAL A 110 1.60 -21.25 -8.67
C VAL A 110 3.03 -20.94 -8.21
N LEU A 111 3.25 -19.75 -7.63
CA LEU A 111 4.55 -19.32 -7.14
C LEU A 111 5.05 -20.23 -6.02
N GLN A 112 4.19 -20.63 -5.09
CA GLN A 112 4.52 -21.54 -4.00
C GLN A 112 5.02 -22.90 -4.52
N ASN A 113 4.34 -23.47 -5.52
CA ASN A 113 4.79 -24.72 -6.14
C ASN A 113 6.15 -24.57 -6.84
N ILE A 114 6.37 -23.45 -7.54
CA ILE A 114 7.64 -23.15 -8.22
C ILE A 114 8.77 -22.99 -7.20
N VAL A 115 8.54 -22.21 -6.13
CA VAL A 115 9.51 -21.96 -5.06
C VAL A 115 9.91 -23.26 -4.37
N ASN A 116 8.92 -24.07 -3.96
CA ASN A 116 9.17 -25.37 -3.34
C ASN A 116 9.97 -26.30 -4.26
N SER A 117 9.62 -26.36 -5.54
CA SER A 117 10.35 -27.18 -6.52
C SER A 117 11.79 -26.69 -6.70
N ARG A 118 12.00 -25.36 -6.75
CA ARG A 118 13.34 -24.78 -6.88
C ARG A 118 14.22 -25.10 -5.67
N LEU A 119 13.69 -24.91 -4.47
CA LEU A 119 14.40 -25.19 -3.21
C LEU A 119 14.70 -26.68 -3.05
N SER A 120 13.78 -27.57 -3.42
CA SER A 120 14.01 -29.01 -3.42
C SER A 120 15.14 -29.42 -4.37
N ILE A 121 15.25 -28.80 -5.55
CA ILE A 121 16.39 -29.01 -6.45
C ILE A 121 17.69 -28.55 -5.81
N ILE A 122 17.69 -27.37 -5.16
CA ILE A 122 18.88 -26.86 -4.45
C ILE A 122 19.32 -27.86 -3.39
N GLU A 123 18.41 -28.28 -2.51
CA GLU A 123 18.67 -29.25 -1.44
C GLU A 123 19.22 -30.57 -2.01
N LYS A 124 18.57 -31.12 -3.05
CA LYS A 124 19.01 -32.36 -3.72
C LYS A 124 20.44 -32.25 -4.22
N THR A 125 20.79 -31.16 -4.91
CA THR A 125 22.13 -30.98 -5.47
C THR A 125 23.21 -30.75 -4.41
N ILE A 126 22.89 -30.03 -3.33
CA ILE A 126 23.78 -29.87 -2.17
C ILE A 126 24.04 -31.25 -1.54
N LYS A 127 22.99 -32.04 -1.32
CA LYS A 127 23.10 -33.38 -0.74
C LYS A 127 23.93 -34.31 -1.63
N GLU A 128 23.68 -34.34 -2.93
CA GLU A 128 24.43 -35.15 -3.89
C GLU A 128 25.92 -34.80 -3.87
N LYS A 129 26.25 -33.50 -3.94
CA LYS A 129 27.64 -33.02 -3.84
C LYS A 129 28.28 -33.40 -2.50
N SER A 130 27.55 -33.29 -1.39
CA SER A 130 28.05 -33.63 -0.05
C SER A 130 28.41 -35.11 0.13
N LEU A 131 27.80 -35.99 -0.66
CA LEU A 131 28.07 -37.43 -0.68
C LEU A 131 29.22 -37.80 -1.64
N GLY A 132 29.91 -36.81 -2.22
CA GLY A 132 30.95 -37.02 -3.24
C GLY A 132 30.40 -37.32 -4.63
N GLY A 133 29.10 -37.13 -4.85
CA GLY A 133 28.46 -37.26 -6.15
C GLY A 133 28.79 -36.09 -7.09
N ASN A 134 28.47 -36.28 -8.38
CA ASN A 134 28.62 -35.23 -9.38
C ASN A 134 27.25 -34.72 -9.83
N VAL A 135 27.00 -33.43 -9.65
CA VAL A 135 25.72 -32.81 -10.02
C VAL A 135 25.63 -32.69 -11.54
N GLY A 136 24.62 -33.33 -12.12
CA GLY A 136 24.36 -33.28 -13.56
C GLY A 136 23.99 -31.87 -14.05
N VAL A 137 24.42 -31.54 -15.27
CA VAL A 137 24.02 -30.28 -15.94
C VAL A 137 22.50 -30.19 -16.12
N ALA A 138 21.82 -31.32 -16.29
CA ALA A 138 20.35 -31.37 -16.43
C ALA A 138 19.64 -30.82 -15.19
N GLU A 139 20.06 -31.20 -13.97
CA GLU A 139 19.53 -30.65 -12.72
C GLU A 139 19.71 -29.14 -12.61
N LEU A 140 20.88 -28.63 -13.04
CA LEU A 140 21.15 -27.18 -13.04
C LEU A 140 20.27 -26.43 -14.05
N LEU A 141 20.06 -27.01 -15.23
CA LEU A 141 19.15 -26.47 -16.25
C LEU A 141 17.70 -26.46 -15.77
N ASN A 142 17.25 -27.52 -15.08
CA ASN A 142 15.93 -27.56 -14.45
C ASN A 142 15.78 -26.46 -13.39
N GLY A 143 16.80 -26.25 -12.56
CA GLY A 143 16.82 -25.15 -11.59
C GLY A 143 16.66 -23.77 -12.25
N LYS A 144 17.28 -23.55 -13.41
CA LYS A 144 17.10 -22.32 -14.20
C LYS A 144 15.65 -22.14 -14.67
N VAL A 145 15.00 -23.20 -15.15
CA VAL A 145 13.59 -23.14 -15.61
C VAL A 145 12.68 -22.65 -14.48
N TYR A 146 12.77 -23.26 -13.28
CA TYR A 146 11.98 -22.81 -12.13
C TYR A 146 12.28 -21.37 -11.72
N MET A 147 13.53 -20.93 -11.80
CA MET A 147 13.88 -19.53 -11.49
C MET A 147 13.30 -18.55 -12.52
N ASP A 148 13.29 -18.91 -13.79
CA ASP A 148 12.67 -18.10 -14.84
C ASP A 148 11.14 -18.07 -14.70
N ASP A 149 10.51 -19.19 -14.34
CA ASP A 149 9.07 -19.27 -14.05
C ASP A 149 8.68 -18.46 -12.80
N ALA A 150 9.52 -18.48 -11.76
CA ALA A 150 9.33 -17.65 -10.57
C ALA A 150 9.35 -16.16 -10.92
N ARG A 151 10.37 -15.72 -11.69
CA ARG A 151 10.47 -14.33 -12.18
C ARG A 151 9.26 -13.93 -13.01
N ASN A 152 8.79 -14.81 -13.89
CA ASN A 152 7.62 -14.53 -14.73
C ASN A 152 6.33 -14.42 -13.92
N THR A 153 6.14 -15.31 -12.94
CA THR A 153 4.96 -15.30 -12.06
C THR A 153 4.97 -14.05 -11.19
N ILE A 154 6.11 -13.69 -10.60
CA ILE A 154 6.25 -12.47 -9.79
C ILE A 154 6.00 -11.21 -10.62
N LYS A 155 6.50 -11.15 -11.86
CA LYS A 155 6.18 -10.04 -12.77
C LYS A 155 4.68 -9.89 -13.04
N LYS A 156 3.94 -11.00 -13.20
CA LYS A 156 2.48 -10.97 -13.38
C LYS A 156 1.79 -10.42 -12.14
N MET A 157 2.21 -10.87 -10.96
CA MET A 157 1.67 -10.41 -9.67
C MET A 157 1.98 -8.93 -9.42
N GLN A 158 3.20 -8.48 -9.71
CA GLN A 158 3.60 -7.08 -9.62
C GLN A 158 2.84 -6.18 -10.60
N ALA A 159 2.62 -6.66 -11.83
CA ALA A 159 1.82 -5.92 -12.82
C ALA A 159 0.37 -5.73 -12.35
N GLU A 160 -0.21 -6.74 -11.70
CA GLU A 160 -1.55 -6.62 -11.13
C GLU A 160 -1.59 -5.66 -9.93
N GLU A 161 -0.63 -5.74 -9.00
CA GLU A 161 -0.53 -4.76 -7.90
C GLU A 161 -0.34 -3.34 -8.43
N GLN A 162 0.50 -3.15 -9.45
CA GLN A 162 0.72 -1.84 -10.06
C GLN A 162 -0.55 -1.31 -10.72
N ARG A 163 -1.35 -2.18 -11.35
CA ARG A 163 -2.65 -1.82 -11.93
C ARG A 163 -3.62 -1.37 -10.84
N ILE A 164 -3.72 -2.12 -9.74
CA ILE A 164 -4.57 -1.81 -8.58
C ILE A 164 -4.15 -0.50 -7.92
N LEU A 165 -2.85 -0.33 -7.71
CA LEU A 165 -2.26 0.88 -7.14
C LEU A 165 -2.58 2.11 -8.00
N THR A 166 -2.48 1.98 -9.33
CA THR A 166 -2.81 3.06 -10.27
C THR A 166 -4.28 3.46 -10.17
N LEU A 167 -5.20 2.49 -10.11
CA LEU A 167 -6.63 2.74 -9.95
C LEU A 167 -6.94 3.47 -8.63
N ARG A 168 -6.36 2.97 -7.52
CA ARG A 168 -6.51 3.58 -6.18
C ARG A 168 -5.96 5.00 -6.12
N THR A 169 -4.82 5.25 -6.78
CA THR A 169 -4.19 6.58 -6.83
C THR A 169 -5.00 7.57 -7.67
N GLN A 170 -5.61 7.12 -8.77
CA GLN A 170 -6.48 7.97 -9.58
C GLN A 170 -7.76 8.37 -8.84
N GLU A 171 -8.36 7.44 -8.10
CA GLU A 171 -9.52 7.71 -7.25
C GLU A 171 -9.19 8.72 -6.15
N LEU A 172 -8.02 8.56 -5.52
CA LEU A 172 -7.44 9.50 -4.56
C LEU A 172 -7.29 10.92 -5.12
N ASN A 173 -6.64 11.05 -6.27
CA ASN A 173 -6.35 12.37 -6.84
C ASN A 173 -7.62 13.15 -7.18
N LYS A 174 -8.69 12.45 -7.59
CA LYS A 174 -10.01 13.08 -7.79
C LYS A 174 -10.57 13.63 -6.47
N ILE A 175 -10.45 12.91 -5.36
CA ILE A 175 -11.00 13.32 -4.06
C ILE A 175 -10.14 14.42 -3.41
N SER A 176 -8.82 14.29 -3.49
CA SER A 176 -7.86 15.17 -2.79
C SER A 176 -7.75 16.57 -3.43
N SER A 177 -8.04 16.71 -4.73
CA SER A 177 -7.87 17.99 -5.44
C SER A 177 -8.96 19.03 -5.13
N TYR A 178 -10.20 18.60 -4.89
CA TYR A 178 -11.34 19.53 -4.74
C TYR A 178 -11.69 19.82 -3.28
N THR A 179 -11.48 18.86 -2.38
CA THR A 179 -12.00 18.97 -1.01
C THR A 179 -11.34 20.07 -0.19
N PRO A 180 -10.00 20.28 -0.22
CA PRO A 180 -9.35 21.38 0.51
C PRO A 180 -9.80 22.76 0.02
N ALA A 181 -9.93 22.94 -1.31
CA ALA A 181 -10.37 24.19 -1.90
C ALA A 181 -11.81 24.54 -1.48
N LEU A 182 -12.70 23.56 -1.47
CA LEU A 182 -14.10 23.75 -1.03
C LEU A 182 -14.17 24.15 0.45
N ILE A 183 -13.36 23.53 1.30
CA ILE A 183 -13.27 23.87 2.73
C ILE A 183 -12.76 25.31 2.93
N LEU A 184 -11.71 25.72 2.21
CA LEU A 184 -11.18 27.09 2.29
C LEU A 184 -12.21 28.13 1.83
N ILE A 185 -12.93 27.87 0.74
CA ILE A 185 -13.98 28.76 0.24
C ILE A 185 -15.11 28.88 1.26
N ALA A 186 -15.56 27.76 1.82
CA ALA A 186 -16.65 27.76 2.78
C ALA A 186 -16.26 28.41 4.12
N ALA A 187 -15.02 28.25 4.58
CA ALA A 187 -14.48 28.97 5.73
C ALA A 187 -14.42 30.48 5.46
N ALA A 188 -13.95 30.90 4.28
CA ALA A 188 -13.93 32.31 3.89
C ALA A 188 -15.35 32.91 3.85
N LEU A 189 -16.33 32.18 3.31
CA LEU A 189 -17.74 32.61 3.31
C LEU A 189 -18.30 32.74 4.72
N ALA A 190 -18.02 31.80 5.62
CA ALA A 190 -18.45 31.87 7.02
C ALA A 190 -17.89 33.10 7.74
N ILE A 191 -16.61 33.44 7.49
CA ILE A 191 -15.96 34.64 8.04
C ILE A 191 -16.63 35.90 7.48
N LEU A 192 -16.87 35.97 6.16
CA LEU A 192 -17.51 37.11 5.51
C LEU A 192 -18.94 37.35 6.01
N ILE A 193 -19.74 36.27 6.15
CA ILE A 193 -21.10 36.34 6.70
C ILE A 193 -21.05 36.87 8.13
N THR A 194 -20.18 36.32 8.98
CA THR A 194 -20.03 36.74 10.37
C THR A 194 -19.63 38.21 10.47
N PHE A 195 -18.68 38.66 9.64
CA PHE A 195 -18.25 40.04 9.58
C PHE A 195 -19.36 41.00 9.11
N PHE A 196 -20.11 40.61 8.07
CA PHE A 196 -21.25 41.40 7.57
C PHE A 196 -22.33 41.60 8.63
N PHE A 197 -22.73 40.52 9.33
CA PHE A 197 -23.71 40.61 10.41
C PHE A 197 -23.19 41.44 11.59
N TYR A 198 -21.91 41.31 11.95
CA TYR A 198 -21.28 42.15 12.97
C TYR A 198 -21.34 43.65 12.61
N ARG A 199 -20.97 44.01 11.37
CA ARG A 199 -21.05 45.41 10.88
C ARG A 199 -22.47 45.94 10.90
N LYS A 200 -23.45 45.16 10.43
CA LYS A 200 -24.86 45.54 10.40
C LYS A 200 -25.39 45.83 11.81
N VAL A 201 -25.08 44.96 12.76
CA VAL A 201 -25.49 45.13 14.16
C VAL A 201 -24.83 46.36 14.80
N SER A 202 -23.55 46.58 14.55
CA SER A 202 -22.82 47.74 15.07
C SER A 202 -23.35 49.08 14.51
N SER A 203 -23.69 49.11 13.22
CA SER A 203 -24.32 50.28 12.58
C SER A 203 -25.71 50.57 13.17
N ASP A 204 -26.55 49.54 13.33
CA ASP A 204 -27.88 49.68 13.94
C ASP A 204 -27.82 50.14 15.40
N PHE A 205 -26.76 49.78 16.13
CA PHE A 205 -26.55 50.23 17.50
C PHE A 205 -26.15 51.72 17.53
N THR A 206 -25.24 52.14 16.66
CA THR A 206 -24.75 53.53 16.57
C THR A 206 -25.88 54.50 16.19
N LEU A 207 -26.78 54.10 15.28
CA LEU A 207 -27.94 54.89 14.87
C LEU A 207 -29.00 55.07 15.97
N ARG A 208 -28.99 54.25 17.03
CA ARG A 208 -29.96 54.31 18.14
C ARG A 208 -29.45 55.04 19.37
N VAL A 209 -28.14 55.30 19.44
CA VAL A 209 -27.48 56.02 20.55
C VAL A 209 -27.37 57.53 20.26
N ARG A 210 -27.62 57.95 19.01
CA ARG A 210 -27.91 59.35 18.66
C ARG A 210 -29.40 59.61 18.74
#